data_AF-X1K208-F1
#
_entry.id   AF-X1K208-F1
#
_cell.length_a   1.000
_cell.length_b   1.000
_cell.length_c   1.000
_cell.angle_alpha   90.00
_cell.angle_beta   90.00
_cell.angle_gamma   90.00
#
_symmetry.space_group_name_H-M   'P 1'
#
loop_
_entity.id
_entity.type
_entity.pdbx_description
1 polymer ?
#
loop_
_entity_poly.entity_id
_entity_poly.type
_entity_poly.pdbx_seq_one_letter_code
_entity_poly.pdbx_strand_id
1 'polypeptide(L)'
;DNNSPGIAYTYSEPLIWYEYVLDTARLAKKNNLKNILVTNGFINQEPLLKLLPFIDALNIDLKSFRNYFFQKYCQGSLAPVLRIIEIAKSYSHIEITNLIIPGLNDKEEEIKELVDWVASQGYKLL
;
A
#
# COMPACT_ATOMS: atom_id res chain seq x y z
N ASP A 1 -10.28 -1.07 29.38
CA ASP A 1 -9.59 0.02 28.66
C ASP A 1 -9.38 -0.30 27.19
N ASN A 2 -10.48 -0.56 26.46
CA ASN A 2 -10.48 -1.07 25.09
C ASN A 2 -10.69 0.05 24.06
N ASN A 3 -9.89 1.13 24.11
CA ASN A 3 -10.04 2.19 23.13
C ASN A 3 -9.30 1.79 21.85
N SER A 4 -10.03 1.60 20.73
CA SER A 4 -9.40 1.35 19.43
C SER A 4 -8.63 2.62 19.01
N PRO A 5 -7.31 2.57 18.80
CA PRO A 5 -6.50 3.75 18.52
C PRO A 5 -6.68 4.27 17.08
N GLY A 6 -7.43 3.56 16.24
CA GLY A 6 -7.58 3.92 14.83
C GLY A 6 -8.61 3.09 14.06
N ILE A 7 -8.66 3.36 12.77
CA ILE A 7 -9.49 2.70 11.76
C ILE A 7 -8.55 2.18 10.66
N ALA A 8 -8.75 0.92 10.26
CA ALA A 8 -8.08 0.32 9.13
C ALA A 8 -9.09 0.04 8.00
N TYR A 9 -8.79 0.52 6.80
CA TYR A 9 -9.51 0.18 5.57
C TYR A 9 -8.82 -1.03 4.94
N THR A 10 -9.48 -2.19 4.92
CA THR A 10 -8.87 -3.47 4.54
C THR A 10 -9.92 -4.47 4.00
N TYR A 11 -9.50 -5.72 3.76
CA TYR A 11 -10.19 -6.82 3.06
C TYR A 11 -10.17 -6.70 1.54
N SER A 12 -11.32 -6.68 0.87
CA SER A 12 -11.39 -6.29 -0.54
C SER A 12 -10.67 -4.96 -0.75
N GLU A 13 -10.26 -4.66 -1.97
CA GLU A 13 -9.54 -3.41 -2.26
C GLU A 13 -10.37 -2.19 -1.81
N PRO A 14 -9.99 -1.49 -0.73
CA PRO A 14 -10.82 -0.42 -0.18
C PRO A 14 -10.93 0.78 -1.13
N LEU A 15 -9.96 0.97 -2.04
CA LEU A 15 -9.97 2.06 -3.01
C LEU A 15 -11.03 1.89 -4.11
N ILE A 16 -11.70 0.73 -4.20
CA ILE A 16 -12.90 0.58 -5.02
C ILE A 16 -14.05 1.49 -4.52
N TRP A 17 -14.09 1.77 -3.21
CA TRP A 17 -15.03 2.70 -2.59
C TRP A 17 -14.31 3.98 -2.16
N TYR A 18 -13.54 4.56 -3.07
CA TYR A 18 -12.65 5.69 -2.81
C TYR A 18 -13.33 6.85 -2.07
N GLU A 19 -14.52 7.27 -2.49
CA GLU A 19 -15.25 8.39 -1.87
C GLU A 19 -15.62 8.08 -0.42
N TYR A 20 -16.06 6.84 -0.15
CA TYR A 20 -16.39 6.40 1.20
C TYR A 20 -15.14 6.39 2.10
N VAL A 21 -14.01 5.90 1.58
CA VAL A 21 -12.73 5.92 2.31
C VAL A 21 -12.29 7.35 2.59
N LEU A 22 -12.35 8.24 1.60
CA LEU A 22 -11.93 9.63 1.74
C LEU A 22 -12.76 10.39 2.78
N ASP A 23 -14.09 10.25 2.73
CA ASP A 23 -14.97 10.93 3.67
C ASP A 23 -14.83 10.35 5.09
N THR A 24 -14.67 9.04 5.20
CA THR A 24 -14.39 8.40 6.50
C THR A 24 -13.04 8.85 7.06
N ALA A 25 -12.00 8.94 6.23
CA ALA A 25 -10.66 9.34 6.67
C ALA A 25 -10.62 10.78 7.19
N ARG A 26 -11.38 11.68 6.55
CA ARG A 26 -11.59 13.05 7.03
C ARG A 26 -12.26 13.07 8.42
N LEU A 27 -13.30 12.25 8.61
CA LEU A 27 -14.00 12.14 9.90
C LEU A 27 -13.11 11.53 10.99
N ALA A 28 -12.36 10.47 10.66
CA ALA A 28 -11.44 9.81 11.58
C ALA A 28 -10.36 10.79 12.07
N LYS A 29 -9.75 11.56 11.14
CA LYS A 29 -8.77 12.59 11.50
C LYS A 29 -9.36 13.68 12.39
N LYS A 30 -10.58 14.14 12.12
CA LYS A 30 -11.31 15.10 12.97
C LYS A 30 -11.54 14.58 14.40
N ASN A 31 -11.69 13.26 14.56
CA ASN A 31 -11.87 12.59 15.84
C ASN A 31 -10.56 12.07 16.45
N ASN A 32 -9.40 12.49 15.93
CA ASN A 32 -8.07 12.10 16.43
C ASN A 32 -7.82 10.57 16.42
N LEU A 33 -8.42 9.86 15.47
CA LEU A 33 -8.17 8.44 15.21
C LEU A 33 -7.06 8.26 14.18
N LYS A 34 -6.22 7.24 14.36
CA LYS A 34 -5.24 6.83 13.35
C LYS A 34 -5.92 6.22 12.13
N ASN A 35 -5.50 6.64 10.94
CA ASN A 35 -6.02 6.15 9.66
C ASN A 35 -5.01 5.25 8.98
N ILE A 36 -5.38 3.98 8.78
CA ILE A 36 -4.53 2.97 8.16
C ILE A 36 -5.20 2.49 6.87
N LEU A 37 -4.48 2.49 5.76
CA LEU A 37 -4.96 1.98 4.47
C LEU A 37 -4.19 0.72 4.10
N VAL A 38 -4.89 -0.42 3.99
CA VAL A 38 -4.35 -1.68 3.49
C VAL A 38 -4.83 -1.88 2.06
N THR A 39 -3.93 -1.90 1.08
CA THR A 39 -4.29 -1.81 -0.34
C THR A 39 -3.35 -2.61 -1.24
N ASN A 40 -3.85 -3.03 -2.40
CA ASN A 40 -3.03 -3.54 -3.50
C ASN A 40 -2.25 -2.45 -4.24
N GLY A 41 -2.50 -1.18 -3.92
CA GLY A 41 -1.78 -0.04 -4.45
C GLY A 41 -2.16 0.39 -5.86
N PHE A 42 -3.23 -0.16 -6.42
CA PHE A 42 -3.67 0.15 -7.77
C PHE A 42 -4.62 1.35 -7.79
N ILE A 43 -4.05 2.56 -7.77
CA ILE A 43 -4.78 3.82 -7.79
C ILE A 43 -4.07 4.87 -8.66
N ASN A 44 -4.87 5.75 -9.27
CA ASN A 44 -4.33 6.90 -10.00
C ASN A 44 -3.66 7.89 -9.05
N GLN A 45 -2.64 8.59 -9.54
CA GLN A 45 -1.85 9.52 -8.73
C GLN A 45 -2.70 10.66 -8.15
N GLU A 46 -3.61 11.24 -8.93
CA GLU A 46 -4.44 12.36 -8.46
C GLU A 46 -5.35 12.00 -7.26
N PRO A 47 -6.17 10.93 -7.29
CA PRO A 47 -6.95 10.53 -6.12
C PRO A 47 -6.06 10.10 -4.95
N LEU A 48 -4.92 9.44 -5.20
CA LEU A 48 -3.97 9.13 -4.12
C LEU A 48 -3.52 10.41 -3.39
N LEU A 49 -3.10 11.44 -4.11
CA LEU A 49 -2.64 12.71 -3.51
C LEU A 49 -3.73 13.44 -2.73
N LYS A 50 -5.01 13.26 -3.09
CA LYS A 50 -6.15 13.80 -2.34
C LYS A 50 -6.41 13.03 -1.03
N LEU A 51 -6.10 11.73 -1.01
CA LEU A 51 -6.32 10.85 0.14
C LEU A 51 -5.18 10.89 1.17
N LEU A 52 -3.92 10.87 0.70
CA LEU A 52 -2.72 10.78 1.54
C LEU A 52 -2.65 11.77 2.73
N PRO A 53 -3.11 13.03 2.63
CA PRO A 53 -3.11 13.95 3.77
C PRO A 53 -3.91 13.46 4.99
N PHE A 54 -4.79 12.48 4.82
CA PHE A 54 -5.63 11.91 5.87
C PHE A 54 -5.16 10.54 6.37
N ILE A 55 -4.15 9.93 5.75
CA ILE A 55 -3.67 8.57 6.06
C ILE A 55 -2.39 8.64 6.87
N ASP A 56 -2.36 8.00 8.04
CA ASP A 56 -1.18 7.94 8.90
C ASP A 56 -0.21 6.83 8.44
N ALA A 57 -0.74 5.70 7.97
CA ALA A 57 0.05 4.57 7.51
C ALA A 57 -0.60 3.82 6.34
N LEU A 58 0.22 3.27 5.44
CA LEU A 58 -0.22 2.37 4.37
C LEU A 58 0.50 1.03 4.51
N ASN A 59 -0.25 -0.06 4.36
CA ASN A 59 0.29 -1.38 4.08
C ASN A 59 -0.05 -1.71 2.62
N ILE A 60 0.98 -1.84 1.78
CA ILE A 60 0.83 -1.99 0.33
C ILE A 60 1.27 -3.40 -0.08
N ASP A 61 0.36 -4.15 -0.73
CA ASP A 61 0.69 -5.47 -1.26
C ASP A 61 1.52 -5.37 -2.54
N LEU A 62 2.84 -5.48 -2.42
CA LEU A 62 3.73 -5.69 -3.56
C LEU A 62 3.81 -7.19 -3.85
N LYS A 63 2.84 -7.71 -4.62
CA LYS A 63 2.63 -9.16 -4.80
C LYS A 63 3.75 -9.90 -5.53
N SER A 64 4.53 -9.20 -6.36
CA SER A 64 5.66 -9.74 -7.10
C SER A 64 6.54 -8.59 -7.57
N PHE A 65 7.81 -8.88 -7.88
CA PHE A 65 8.70 -7.95 -8.58
C PHE A 65 8.84 -8.28 -10.07
N ARG A 66 7.85 -8.99 -10.63
CA ARG A 66 7.77 -9.37 -12.05
C ARG A 66 6.47 -8.86 -12.64
N ASN A 67 6.56 -8.06 -13.70
CA ASN A 67 5.36 -7.52 -14.35
C ASN A 67 4.44 -8.62 -14.93
N TYR A 68 5.00 -9.76 -15.36
CA TYR A 68 4.23 -10.91 -15.82
C TYR A 68 3.26 -11.46 -14.77
N PHE A 69 3.66 -11.46 -13.49
CA PHE A 69 2.78 -11.90 -12.39
C PHE A 69 1.50 -11.06 -12.36
N PHE A 70 1.64 -9.73 -12.44
CA PHE A 70 0.49 -8.82 -12.44
C PHE A 70 -0.39 -9.01 -13.66
N GLN A 71 0.20 -9.18 -14.84
CA GLN A 71 -0.55 -9.40 -16.08
C GLN A 71 -1.35 -10.70 -16.04
N LYS A 72 -0.75 -11.78 -15.55
CA LYS A 72 -1.36 -13.11 -15.53
C LYS A 72 -2.34 -13.32 -14.38
N TYR A 73 -1.99 -12.88 -13.17
CA TYR A 73 -2.74 -13.23 -11.96
C TYR A 73 -3.57 -12.07 -11.40
N CYS A 74 -3.22 -10.82 -11.68
CA CYS A 74 -3.87 -9.64 -11.11
C CYS A 74 -4.63 -8.78 -12.14
N GLN A 75 -4.49 -9.08 -13.44
CA GLN A 75 -5.02 -8.25 -14.53
C GLN A 75 -4.55 -6.79 -14.44
N GLY A 76 -3.30 -6.59 -14.02
CA GLY A 76 -2.71 -5.27 -13.77
C GLY A 76 -1.26 -5.17 -14.23
N SER A 77 -0.54 -4.20 -13.67
CA SER A 77 0.90 -4.01 -13.90
C SER A 77 1.63 -3.63 -12.62
N LEU A 78 2.94 -3.91 -12.59
CA LEU A 78 3.81 -3.62 -11.44
C LEU A 78 4.06 -2.11 -11.25
N ALA A 79 4.26 -1.38 -12.35
CA ALA A 79 4.70 0.02 -12.31
C ALA A 79 3.76 0.95 -11.51
N PRO A 80 2.42 0.84 -11.58
CA PRO A 80 1.53 1.59 -10.72
C PRO A 80 1.77 1.38 -9.23
N VAL A 81 1.99 0.14 -8.80
CA VAL A 81 2.21 -0.18 -7.38
C VAL A 81 3.52 0.43 -6.87
N LEU A 82 4.61 0.30 -7.65
CA LEU A 82 5.90 0.93 -7.29
C LEU A 82 5.79 2.45 -7.19
N ARG A 83 5.10 3.09 -8.14
CA ARG A 83 4.89 4.54 -8.16
C ARG A 83 4.14 5.02 -6.91
N ILE A 84 3.11 4.31 -6.46
CA ILE A 84 2.37 4.77 -5.28
C ILE A 84 3.20 4.64 -4.00
N ILE A 85 4.05 3.60 -3.89
CA ILE A 85 4.96 3.42 -2.75
C ILE A 85 5.94 4.61 -2.71
N GLU A 86 6.53 4.97 -3.86
CA GLU A 86 7.44 6.10 -4.00
C GLU A 86 6.81 7.45 -3.63
N ILE A 87 5.53 7.64 -3.96
CA ILE A 87 4.79 8.87 -3.59
C ILE A 87 4.45 8.85 -2.10
N ALA A 88 3.86 7.75 -1.61
CA ALA A 88 3.26 7.66 -0.29
C ALA A 88 4.29 7.73 0.85
N LYS A 89 5.54 7.31 0.61
CA LYS A 89 6.63 7.39 1.62
C LYS A 89 6.93 8.80 2.12
N SER A 90 6.55 9.84 1.36
CA SER A 90 6.72 11.24 1.77
C SER A 90 5.56 11.77 2.61
N TYR A 91 4.49 10.99 2.78
CA TYR A 91 3.25 11.40 3.45
C TYR A 91 2.93 10.57 4.70
N SER A 92 3.24 9.28 4.66
CA SER A 92 2.77 8.31 5.66
C SER A 92 3.84 7.28 5.98
N HIS A 93 3.68 6.57 7.10
CA HIS A 93 4.45 5.36 7.34
C HIS A 93 4.06 4.28 6.32
N ILE A 94 5.03 3.57 5.75
CA ILE A 94 4.79 2.54 4.73
C ILE A 94 5.28 1.20 5.22
N GLU A 95 4.40 0.21 5.13
CA GLU A 95 4.71 -1.20 5.16
C GLU A 95 4.48 -1.80 3.78
N ILE A 96 5.35 -2.73 3.38
CA ILE A 96 5.20 -3.48 2.14
C ILE A 96 4.97 -4.93 2.50
N THR A 97 3.87 -5.50 2.01
CA THR A 97 3.55 -6.91 2.18
C THR A 97 3.84 -7.65 0.87
N ASN A 98 4.69 -8.68 0.94
CA ASN A 98 4.92 -9.62 -0.15
C ASN A 98 4.50 -11.02 0.30
N LEU A 99 3.31 -11.46 -0.11
CA LEU A 99 2.84 -12.82 0.16
C LEU A 99 3.58 -13.80 -0.76
N ILE A 100 4.39 -14.68 -0.17
CA ILE A 100 5.15 -15.69 -0.92
C ILE A 100 4.23 -16.83 -1.34
N ILE A 101 4.19 -17.10 -2.65
CA ILE A 101 3.42 -18.19 -3.25
C ILE A 101 4.42 -19.14 -3.95
N PRO A 102 4.52 -20.41 -3.50
CA PRO A 102 5.44 -21.38 -4.08
C PRO A 102 5.27 -21.54 -5.60
N GLY A 103 6.38 -21.48 -6.32
CA GLY A 103 6.44 -21.58 -7.78
C GLY A 103 6.01 -20.34 -8.55
N LEU A 104 5.59 -19.25 -7.88
CA LEU A 104 5.16 -18.02 -8.54
C LEU A 104 6.08 -16.82 -8.27
N ASN A 105 6.37 -16.52 -7.01
CA ASN A 105 7.17 -15.36 -6.58
C ASN A 105 8.14 -15.69 -5.43
N ASP A 106 8.49 -16.97 -5.27
CA ASP A 106 9.35 -17.50 -4.21
C ASP A 106 10.82 -17.68 -4.62
N LYS A 107 11.20 -17.23 -5.82
CA LYS A 107 12.59 -17.27 -6.28
C LYS A 107 13.46 -16.29 -5.49
N GLU A 108 14.59 -16.78 -4.99
CA GLU A 108 15.54 -16.00 -4.20
C GLU A 108 15.99 -14.72 -4.93
N GLU A 109 16.20 -14.80 -6.25
CA GLU A 109 16.61 -13.64 -7.04
C GLU A 109 15.53 -12.54 -7.06
N GLU A 110 14.26 -12.91 -7.18
CA GLU A 110 13.15 -11.93 -7.16
C GLU A 110 12.99 -11.29 -5.79
N ILE A 111 13.08 -12.07 -4.72
CA ILE A 111 13.02 -11.58 -3.34
C ILE A 111 14.18 -10.61 -3.09
N LYS A 112 15.39 -10.96 -3.55
CA LYS A 112 16.55 -10.08 -3.44
C LYS A 112 16.33 -8.76 -4.16
N GLU A 113 15.84 -8.78 -5.38
CA GLU A 113 15.55 -7.55 -6.13
C GLU A 113 14.49 -6.68 -5.45
N LEU A 114 13.44 -7.29 -4.89
CA LEU A 114 12.44 -6.57 -4.10
C LEU A 114 13.09 -5.88 -2.90
N VAL A 115 13.88 -6.62 -2.11
CA VAL A 115 14.54 -6.08 -0.91
C VAL A 115 15.54 -4.98 -1.26
N ASP A 116 16.36 -5.18 -2.31
CA ASP A 116 17.31 -4.19 -2.79
C ASP A 116 16.57 -2.92 -3.26
N TRP A 117 15.45 -3.07 -3.95
CA TRP A 117 14.61 -1.94 -4.34
C TRP A 117 14.05 -1.20 -3.12
N VAL A 118 13.49 -1.91 -2.13
CA VAL A 118 12.99 -1.29 -0.89
C VAL A 118 14.09 -0.56 -0.15
N ALA A 119 15.29 -1.15 -0.02
CA ALA A 119 16.44 -0.51 0.60
C ALA A 119 16.86 0.78 -0.15
N SER A 120 16.78 0.78 -1.49
CA SER A 120 17.09 1.95 -2.31
C SER A 120 16.10 3.12 -2.15
N GLN A 121 14.91 2.88 -1.58
CA GLN A 121 13.89 3.92 -1.40
C GLN A 121 14.21 4.92 -0.28
N GLY A 122 15.26 4.69 0.50
CA GLY A 122 15.73 5.63 1.53
C GLY A 122 14.92 5.59 2.82
N TYR A 123 14.24 4.48 3.10
CA TYR A 123 13.59 4.29 4.40
C TYR A 123 14.64 4.25 5.50
N LYS A 124 14.44 5.03 6.57
CA LYS A 124 14.99 4.65 7.86
C LYS A 124 14.23 3.40 8.27
N LEU A 125 14.88 2.23 8.20
CA LEU A 125 14.44 1.05 8.94
C LEU A 125 14.25 1.52 10.40
N LEU A 126 12.99 1.57 10.84
CA LEU A 126 12.65 1.82 12.24
C LEU A 126 13.04 0.60 13.06
#